data_AF-A0A0C1NVK8-F1
#
_entry.id   AF-A0A0C1NVK8-F1
#
_cell.length_a   1.000
_cell.length_b   1.000
_cell.length_c   1.000
_cell.angle_alpha   90.00
_cell.angle_beta   90.00
_cell.angle_gamma   90.00
#
_symmetry.space_group_name_H-M   'P 1'
#
loop_
_entity.id
_entity.type
_entity.pdbx_description
1 polymer ?
#
loop_
_entity_poly.entity_id
_entity_poly.type
_entity_poly.pdbx_seq_one_letter_code
_entity_poly.pdbx_strand_id
1 'polypeptide(L)'
;MRSDLMKKGFERAPHRSLFKAMGYTDEEIARPIIGVVNSANEIIPGHIHLDLITQDVKAGVRMAGGTPVEFPVIGVCDGIAMGHEGMKYSLASRELIADSIEIMAMAHPFDALVFIPNCDKIIPGMLMAALRLNIPSIFISGGPMLAGKLNGKPVDLITVFEGVGAVKVKKMTAAELKKLEDCACPGCGSCSGMYTANSMNCVTEALGLGLPGHGTIPAVLASRHRLAKHAGMKIMDLLKKKIKPRDICTLAAFKNAI
;
A
#
# COMPACT_ATOMS: atom_id res chain seq x y z
N MET A 1 12.78 20.38 -11.01
CA MET A 1 12.03 19.37 -10.22
C MET A 1 10.61 19.88 -10.01
N ARG A 2 9.61 19.01 -9.78
CA ARG A 2 8.25 19.46 -9.47
C ARG A 2 8.24 20.23 -8.15
N SER A 3 8.98 19.73 -7.16
CA SER A 3 9.05 20.32 -5.82
C SER A 3 9.66 21.72 -5.81
N ASP A 4 10.46 22.09 -6.82
CA ASP A 4 11.09 23.41 -6.94
C ASP A 4 10.05 24.54 -6.84
N LEU A 5 8.81 24.30 -7.29
CA LEU A 5 7.69 25.26 -7.23
C LEU A 5 7.36 25.72 -5.80
N MET A 6 7.68 24.93 -4.78
CA MET A 6 7.44 25.26 -3.37
C MET A 6 8.70 25.53 -2.56
N LYS A 7 9.91 25.38 -3.15
CA LYS A 7 11.17 25.51 -2.39
C LYS A 7 12.21 26.48 -2.98
N LYS A 8 12.22 26.77 -4.28
CA LYS A 8 13.23 27.64 -4.92
C LYS A 8 12.72 29.07 -5.13
N GLY A 9 13.63 30.04 -5.07
CA GLY A 9 13.30 31.47 -5.19
C GLY A 9 13.06 32.13 -3.83
N PHE A 10 13.30 33.43 -3.74
CA PHE A 10 13.10 34.17 -2.50
C PHE A 10 11.61 34.26 -2.14
N GLU A 11 10.73 34.25 -3.15
CA GLU A 11 9.27 34.23 -3.03
C GLU A 11 8.75 32.99 -2.30
N ARG A 12 9.54 31.91 -2.26
CA ARG A 12 9.24 30.67 -1.52
C ARG A 12 9.77 30.67 -0.09
N ALA A 13 10.29 31.80 0.42
CA ALA A 13 10.67 31.91 1.83
C ALA A 13 9.54 31.56 2.81
N PRO A 14 8.26 31.98 2.60
CA PRO A 14 7.16 31.56 3.47
C PRO A 14 6.87 30.05 3.42
N HIS A 15 7.15 29.40 2.29
CA HIS A 15 6.94 27.94 2.18
C HIS A 15 8.07 27.21 2.92
N ARG A 16 9.32 27.67 2.74
CA ARG A 16 10.48 27.13 3.46
C ARG A 16 10.39 27.36 4.97
N SER A 17 9.78 28.44 5.45
CA SER A 17 9.56 28.63 6.88
C SER A 17 8.60 27.59 7.45
N LEU A 18 7.54 27.20 6.72
CA LEU A 18 6.66 26.09 7.10
C LEU A 18 7.40 24.74 7.06
N PHE A 19 8.25 24.49 6.07
CA PHE A 19 9.13 23.31 6.09
C PHE A 19 10.05 23.31 7.32
N LYS A 20 10.69 24.44 7.64
CA LYS A 20 11.54 24.54 8.84
C LYS A 20 10.75 24.38 10.14
N ALA A 21 9.50 24.82 10.19
CA ALA A 21 8.61 24.61 11.34
C ALA A 21 8.29 23.12 11.58
N MET A 22 8.33 22.30 10.53
CA MET A 22 8.24 20.83 10.64
C MET A 22 9.59 20.16 11.00
N GLY A 23 10.66 20.93 11.18
CA GLY A 23 11.99 20.44 11.54
C GLY A 23 12.91 20.09 10.36
N TYR A 24 12.55 20.43 9.12
CA TYR A 24 13.40 20.16 7.96
C TYR A 24 14.64 21.05 7.93
N THR A 25 15.77 20.44 7.61
CA THR A 25 17.04 21.13 7.31
C THR A 25 17.04 21.72 5.90
N ASP A 26 17.97 22.64 5.61
CA ASP A 26 18.11 23.20 4.26
C ASP A 26 18.56 22.14 3.25
N GLU A 27 19.38 21.18 3.67
CA GLU A 27 19.81 20.02 2.88
C GLU A 27 18.62 19.14 2.47
N GLU A 28 17.71 18.85 3.40
CA GLU A 28 16.50 18.08 3.12
C GLU A 28 15.53 18.84 2.19
N ILE A 29 15.36 20.14 2.41
CA ILE A 29 14.53 20.97 1.52
C ILE A 29 15.13 20.99 0.11
N ALA A 30 16.46 21.08 -0.02
CA ALA A 30 17.14 21.15 -1.31
C ALA A 30 16.99 19.85 -2.13
N ARG A 31 16.95 18.69 -1.49
CA ARG A 31 16.78 17.36 -2.11
C ARG A 31 15.42 17.18 -2.81
N PRO A 32 15.27 16.18 -3.71
CA PRO A 32 13.97 15.82 -4.25
C PRO A 32 13.00 15.41 -3.13
N ILE A 33 11.77 15.92 -3.18
CA ILE A 33 10.75 15.63 -2.18
C ILE A 33 9.88 14.49 -2.69
N ILE A 34 9.89 13.36 -1.97
CA ILE A 34 9.22 12.12 -2.37
C ILE A 34 7.99 11.93 -1.50
N GLY A 35 6.79 11.90 -2.10
CA GLY A 35 5.57 11.59 -1.37
C GLY A 35 5.50 10.10 -1.05
N VAL A 36 5.21 9.74 0.20
CA VAL A 36 5.01 8.36 0.64
C VAL A 36 3.56 8.19 1.05
N VAL A 37 2.79 7.51 0.21
CA VAL A 37 1.35 7.31 0.41
C VAL A 37 1.14 6.10 1.31
N ASN A 38 0.71 6.33 2.55
CA ASN A 38 0.51 5.29 3.56
C ASN A 38 -1.00 5.01 3.74
N SER A 39 -1.39 3.73 3.69
CA SER A 39 -2.77 3.29 3.97
C SER A 39 -2.95 2.66 5.35
N ALA A 40 -1.98 2.84 6.26
CA ALA A 40 -2.03 2.37 7.64
C ALA A 40 -3.33 2.78 8.34
N ASN A 41 -3.92 1.82 9.06
CA ASN A 41 -5.03 2.03 9.98
C ASN A 41 -5.14 0.82 10.92
N GLU A 42 -5.92 0.99 11.99
CA GLU A 42 -6.04 0.01 13.07
C GLU A 42 -7.26 -0.90 12.93
N ILE A 43 -8.14 -0.67 11.94
CA ILE A 43 -9.33 -1.50 11.70
C ILE A 43 -9.08 -2.60 10.67
N ILE A 44 -8.08 -2.45 9.80
CA ILE A 44 -7.73 -3.40 8.74
C ILE A 44 -6.51 -4.21 9.20
N PRO A 45 -6.62 -5.53 9.44
CA PRO A 45 -5.48 -6.37 9.84
C PRO A 45 -4.32 -6.34 8.85
N GLY A 46 -4.62 -6.13 7.56
CA GLY A 46 -3.62 -5.95 6.52
C GLY A 46 -2.85 -4.65 6.55
N HIS A 47 -3.22 -3.71 7.43
CA HIS A 47 -2.67 -2.37 7.49
C HIS A 47 -1.94 -2.04 8.79
N ILE A 48 -2.15 -2.83 9.85
CA ILE A 48 -1.62 -2.56 11.20
C ILE A 48 -0.09 -2.47 11.26
N HIS A 49 0.63 -3.07 10.31
CA HIS A 49 2.10 -3.05 10.23
C HIS A 49 2.65 -2.07 9.19
N LEU A 50 1.80 -1.34 8.46
CA LEU A 50 2.25 -0.52 7.34
C LEU A 50 3.13 0.64 7.79
N ASP A 51 3.01 1.13 9.02
CA ASP A 51 3.90 2.16 9.53
C ASP A 51 5.36 1.71 9.57
N LEU A 52 5.61 0.42 9.85
CA LEU A 52 6.95 -0.17 9.81
C LEU A 52 7.47 -0.23 8.37
N ILE A 53 6.62 -0.64 7.43
CA ILE A 53 6.94 -0.65 5.98
C ILE A 53 7.23 0.77 5.50
N THR A 54 6.46 1.75 5.95
CA THR A 54 6.65 3.16 5.65
C THR A 54 7.98 3.67 6.18
N GLN A 55 8.37 3.32 7.41
CA GLN A 55 9.70 3.70 7.92
C GLN A 55 10.83 3.11 7.07
N ASP A 56 10.71 1.85 6.63
CA ASP A 56 11.69 1.21 5.76
C ASP A 56 11.77 1.87 4.37
N VAL A 57 10.64 2.21 3.77
CA VAL A 57 10.59 3.01 2.52
C VAL A 57 11.30 4.35 2.73
N LYS A 58 10.96 5.08 3.80
CA LYS A 58 11.54 6.38 4.11
C LYS A 58 13.05 6.25 4.33
N ALA A 59 13.52 5.20 4.98
CA ALA A 59 14.95 4.90 5.11
C ALA A 59 15.62 4.72 3.74
N GLY A 60 15.02 3.93 2.85
CA GLY A 60 15.51 3.75 1.47
C GLY A 60 15.59 5.06 0.68
N VAL A 61 14.56 5.90 0.77
CA VAL A 61 14.53 7.23 0.11
C VAL A 61 15.66 8.11 0.63
N ARG A 62 15.84 8.20 1.96
CA ARG A 62 16.91 9.00 2.57
C ARG A 62 18.29 8.51 2.17
N MET A 63 18.52 7.20 2.20
CA MET A 63 19.78 6.58 1.78
C MET A 63 20.14 6.90 0.32
N ALA A 64 19.12 7.06 -0.54
CA ALA A 64 19.30 7.40 -1.94
C ALA A 64 19.25 8.93 -2.22
N GLY A 65 19.30 9.77 -1.18
CA GLY A 65 19.42 11.22 -1.32
C GLY A 65 18.11 11.97 -1.58
N GLY A 66 16.97 11.36 -1.31
CA GLY A 66 15.66 12.01 -1.32
C GLY A 66 15.20 12.43 0.09
N THR A 67 14.15 13.25 0.13
CA THR A 67 13.46 13.67 1.36
C THR A 67 12.05 13.10 1.34
N PRO A 68 11.74 12.07 2.13
CA PRO A 68 10.42 11.46 2.12
C PRO A 68 9.42 12.25 2.98
N VAL A 69 8.24 12.51 2.43
CA VAL A 69 7.11 13.14 3.10
C VAL A 69 5.94 12.19 3.08
N GLU A 70 5.57 11.69 4.25
CA GLU A 70 4.48 10.73 4.41
C GLU A 70 3.14 11.45 4.51
N PHE A 71 2.11 10.89 3.87
CA PHE A 71 0.73 11.31 4.08
C PHE A 71 -0.23 10.12 3.99
N PRO A 72 -1.36 10.17 4.73
CA PRO A 72 -2.28 9.05 4.82
C PRO A 72 -3.29 9.03 3.67
N VAL A 73 -3.90 7.87 3.46
CA VAL A 73 -5.15 7.69 2.72
C VAL A 73 -6.05 6.69 3.46
N ILE A 74 -7.37 6.85 3.29
CA ILE A 74 -8.37 5.97 3.91
C ILE A 74 -8.32 4.54 3.35
N GLY A 75 -8.90 3.60 4.11
CA GLY A 75 -9.13 2.23 3.66
C GLY A 75 -10.36 1.63 4.33
N VAL A 76 -11.00 0.67 3.65
CA VAL A 76 -12.11 -0.12 4.19
C VAL A 76 -11.71 -1.60 4.23
N CYS A 77 -12.00 -2.29 5.33
CA CYS A 77 -11.82 -3.74 5.41
C CYS A 77 -13.03 -4.44 4.77
N ASP A 78 -12.86 -5.02 3.58
CA ASP A 78 -13.94 -5.79 2.96
C ASP A 78 -14.37 -6.98 3.82
N GLY A 79 -13.42 -7.64 4.51
CA GLY A 79 -13.70 -8.77 5.39
C GLY A 79 -14.61 -8.40 6.56
N ILE A 80 -14.31 -7.30 7.26
CA ILE A 80 -15.13 -6.83 8.40
C ILE A 80 -16.45 -6.24 7.91
N ALA A 81 -16.44 -5.52 6.78
CA ALA A 81 -17.64 -4.89 6.25
C ALA A 81 -18.68 -5.88 5.70
N MET A 82 -18.32 -7.16 5.57
CA MET A 82 -19.12 -8.19 4.92
C MET A 82 -20.36 -8.56 5.75
N GLY A 83 -21.51 -8.68 5.07
CA GLY A 83 -22.75 -9.13 5.70
C GLY A 83 -23.58 -8.03 6.38
N HIS A 84 -23.20 -6.76 6.24
CA HIS A 84 -23.97 -5.62 6.76
C HIS A 84 -23.88 -4.38 5.85
N GLU A 85 -24.54 -3.28 6.23
CA GLU A 85 -24.68 -2.08 5.37
C GLU A 85 -23.35 -1.45 4.93
N GLY A 86 -22.31 -1.53 5.78
CA GLY A 86 -20.95 -1.09 5.47
C GLY A 86 -20.38 -1.59 4.13
N MET A 87 -20.77 -2.78 3.64
CA MET A 87 -20.30 -3.29 2.36
C MET A 87 -20.66 -2.37 1.17
N LYS A 88 -21.72 -1.57 1.28
CA LYS A 88 -22.11 -0.57 0.28
C LYS A 88 -21.04 0.50 0.05
N TYR A 89 -20.12 0.69 1.00
CA TYR A 89 -19.05 1.70 0.95
C TYR A 89 -17.72 1.15 0.45
N SER A 90 -17.57 -0.17 0.30
CA SER A 90 -16.30 -0.80 -0.11
C SER A 90 -15.83 -0.29 -1.48
N LEU A 91 -16.59 -0.50 -2.55
CA LEU A 91 -16.14 -0.14 -3.90
C LEU A 91 -15.98 1.38 -4.08
N ALA A 92 -16.89 2.17 -3.51
CA ALA A 92 -16.82 3.63 -3.56
C ALA A 92 -15.53 4.19 -2.93
N SER A 93 -14.97 3.50 -1.92
CA SER A 93 -13.70 3.89 -1.31
C SER A 93 -12.56 3.97 -2.33
N ARG A 94 -12.56 3.14 -3.39
CA ARG A 94 -11.53 3.14 -4.44
C ARG A 94 -11.38 4.51 -5.10
N GLU A 95 -12.50 5.17 -5.40
CA GLU A 95 -12.50 6.50 -6.02
C GLU A 95 -11.99 7.55 -5.03
N LEU A 96 -12.46 7.51 -3.79
CA LEU A 96 -11.99 8.44 -2.74
C LEU A 96 -10.49 8.30 -2.47
N ILE A 97 -9.96 7.07 -2.50
CA ILE A 97 -8.54 6.80 -2.40
C ILE A 97 -7.80 7.45 -3.57
N ALA A 98 -8.27 7.25 -4.80
CA ALA A 98 -7.64 7.83 -5.98
C ALA A 98 -7.65 9.38 -5.94
N ASP A 99 -8.80 9.96 -5.63
CA ASP A 99 -9.02 11.41 -5.63
C ASP A 99 -8.26 12.11 -4.50
N SER A 100 -8.25 11.54 -3.29
CA SER A 100 -7.52 12.11 -2.15
C SER A 100 -6.00 12.16 -2.40
N ILE A 101 -5.44 11.14 -3.04
CA ILE A 101 -4.02 11.13 -3.43
C ILE A 101 -3.77 12.17 -4.53
N GLU A 102 -4.67 12.27 -5.50
CA GLU A 102 -4.56 13.23 -6.60
C GLU A 102 -4.57 14.67 -6.07
N ILE A 103 -5.49 15.01 -5.16
CA ILE A 103 -5.54 16.30 -4.47
C ILE A 103 -4.21 16.58 -3.77
N MET A 104 -3.71 15.63 -2.97
CA MET A 104 -2.48 15.82 -2.20
C MET A 104 -1.26 16.05 -3.09
N ALA A 105 -1.08 15.24 -4.14
CA ALA A 105 0.09 15.28 -5.03
C ALA A 105 0.07 16.44 -6.05
N MET A 106 -1.11 17.02 -6.31
CA MET A 106 -1.25 18.22 -7.11
C MET A 106 -1.09 19.49 -6.28
N ALA A 107 -1.63 19.52 -5.06
CA ALA A 107 -1.45 20.64 -4.13
C ALA A 107 0.00 20.75 -3.64
N HIS A 108 0.66 19.62 -3.40
CA HIS A 108 2.05 19.52 -2.99
C HIS A 108 2.83 18.84 -4.11
N PRO A 109 3.59 19.59 -4.94
CA PRO A 109 4.17 19.07 -6.16
C PRO A 109 5.38 18.16 -5.89
N PHE A 110 5.15 16.98 -5.34
CA PHE A 110 6.16 15.95 -5.10
C PHE A 110 6.86 15.56 -6.41
N ASP A 111 8.13 15.20 -6.31
CA ASP A 111 8.96 14.81 -7.45
C ASP A 111 8.70 13.38 -7.91
N ALA A 112 8.46 12.48 -6.94
CA ALA A 112 8.11 11.09 -7.14
C ALA A 112 7.21 10.60 -6.00
N LEU A 113 6.57 9.45 -6.18
CA LEU A 113 5.65 8.85 -5.22
C LEU A 113 6.01 7.39 -4.91
N VAL A 114 5.93 7.00 -3.64
CA VAL A 114 5.94 5.59 -3.22
C VAL A 114 4.57 5.26 -2.65
N PHE A 115 3.94 4.22 -3.19
CA PHE A 115 2.61 3.77 -2.78
C PHE A 115 2.72 2.52 -1.91
N ILE A 116 2.07 2.55 -0.74
CA ILE A 116 2.07 1.46 0.23
C ILE A 116 0.64 0.93 0.42
N PRO A 117 0.14 0.09 -0.50
CA PRO A 117 -1.18 -0.53 -0.38
C PRO A 117 -1.12 -1.86 0.40
N ASN A 118 -2.28 -2.47 0.65
CA ASN A 118 -2.31 -3.92 0.93
C ASN A 118 -3.70 -4.55 0.76
N CYS A 119 -4.78 -3.83 1.07
CA CYS A 119 -6.14 -4.37 1.08
C CYS A 119 -6.90 -4.08 -0.23
N ASP A 120 -7.98 -4.81 -0.48
CA ASP A 120 -8.70 -4.98 -1.75
C ASP A 120 -8.81 -3.72 -2.61
N LYS A 121 -9.56 -2.71 -2.16
CA LYS A 121 -9.86 -1.51 -2.97
C LYS A 121 -8.76 -0.45 -2.94
N ILE A 122 -7.83 -0.57 -1.99
CA ILE A 122 -6.71 0.36 -1.82
C ILE A 122 -5.74 0.22 -2.99
N ILE A 123 -5.39 -1.02 -3.36
CA ILE A 123 -4.43 -1.29 -4.44
C ILE A 123 -4.88 -0.66 -5.77
N PRO A 124 -6.09 -0.94 -6.31
CA PRO A 124 -6.53 -0.30 -7.55
C PRO A 124 -6.75 1.21 -7.41
N GLY A 125 -7.20 1.72 -6.25
CA GLY A 125 -7.33 3.17 -6.03
C GLY A 125 -5.98 3.89 -6.14
N MET A 126 -4.94 3.33 -5.52
CA MET A 126 -3.56 3.84 -5.63
C MET A 126 -2.99 3.70 -7.04
N LEU A 127 -3.24 2.58 -7.73
CA LEU A 127 -2.84 2.39 -9.15
C LEU A 127 -3.50 3.43 -10.06
N MET A 128 -4.79 3.71 -9.86
CA MET A 128 -5.52 4.75 -10.59
C MET A 128 -4.89 6.12 -10.37
N ALA A 129 -4.62 6.50 -9.12
CA ALA A 129 -3.95 7.77 -8.81
C ALA A 129 -2.58 7.88 -9.49
N ALA A 130 -1.74 6.84 -9.41
CA ALA A 130 -0.42 6.83 -10.05
C ALA A 130 -0.49 7.04 -11.56
N LEU A 131 -1.44 6.38 -12.24
CA LEU A 131 -1.65 6.51 -13.68
C LEU A 131 -2.27 7.86 -14.07
N ARG A 132 -3.20 8.41 -13.28
CA ARG A 132 -3.78 9.75 -13.49
C ARG A 132 -2.69 10.84 -13.39
N LEU A 133 -1.94 10.83 -12.28
CA LEU A 133 -0.87 11.80 -12.00
C LEU A 133 0.32 11.68 -12.95
N ASN A 134 0.67 10.46 -13.35
CA ASN A 134 1.82 10.15 -14.20
C ASN A 134 3.14 10.81 -13.72
N ILE A 135 3.34 10.81 -12.42
CA ILE A 135 4.57 11.21 -11.72
C ILE A 135 5.40 9.93 -11.51
N PRO A 136 6.75 9.94 -11.57
CA PRO A 136 7.55 8.75 -11.26
C PRO A 136 7.06 8.07 -9.98
N SER A 137 6.71 6.79 -10.07
CA SER A 137 6.03 6.07 -8.98
C SER A 137 6.49 4.64 -8.85
N ILE A 138 6.44 4.09 -7.64
CA ILE A 138 6.69 2.68 -7.35
C ILE A 138 5.77 2.17 -6.24
N PHE A 139 5.48 0.88 -6.25
CA PHE A 139 4.57 0.23 -5.31
C PHE A 139 5.29 -0.79 -4.42
N ILE A 140 4.98 -0.79 -3.13
CA ILE A 140 5.40 -1.79 -2.16
C ILE A 140 4.21 -2.17 -1.26
N SER A 141 3.65 -3.36 -1.47
CA SER A 141 2.55 -3.83 -0.63
C SER A 141 3.02 -4.16 0.78
N GLY A 142 2.08 -4.20 1.72
CA GLY A 142 2.31 -4.76 3.05
C GLY A 142 2.58 -6.27 3.04
N GLY A 143 2.12 -6.99 2.01
CA GLY A 143 2.25 -8.43 1.85
C GLY A 143 1.08 -9.23 2.46
N PRO A 144 0.88 -10.49 2.02
CA PRO A 144 -0.13 -11.37 2.56
C PRO A 144 0.19 -11.84 3.98
N MET A 145 -0.86 -12.07 4.76
CA MET A 145 -0.74 -12.78 6.04
C MET A 145 -0.43 -14.26 5.78
N LEU A 146 0.19 -14.91 6.78
CA LEU A 146 0.33 -16.37 6.76
C LEU A 146 -1.04 -17.02 6.99
N ALA A 147 -1.27 -18.19 6.38
CA ALA A 147 -2.44 -18.99 6.68
C ALA A 147 -2.39 -19.52 8.12
N GLY A 148 -3.55 -19.57 8.77
CA GLY A 148 -3.74 -20.21 10.06
C GLY A 148 -3.60 -21.72 10.00
N LYS A 149 -3.58 -22.35 11.18
CA LYS A 149 -3.61 -23.82 11.31
C LYS A 149 -4.52 -24.26 12.45
N LEU A 150 -5.40 -25.22 12.16
CA LEU A 150 -6.21 -25.91 13.15
C LEU A 150 -6.02 -27.42 13.01
N ASN A 151 -5.56 -28.09 14.07
CA ASN A 151 -5.28 -29.53 14.08
C ASN A 151 -4.36 -29.98 12.91
N GLY A 152 -3.33 -29.17 12.61
CA GLY A 152 -2.40 -29.43 11.52
C GLY A 152 -2.93 -29.14 10.11
N LYS A 153 -4.19 -28.76 9.95
CA LYS A 153 -4.78 -28.38 8.66
C LYS A 153 -4.71 -26.86 8.45
N PRO A 154 -4.39 -26.38 7.24
CA PRO A 154 -4.43 -24.95 6.94
C PRO A 154 -5.87 -24.45 7.05
N VAL A 155 -6.03 -23.26 7.63
CA VAL A 155 -7.31 -22.56 7.77
C VAL A 155 -7.10 -21.08 7.50
N ASP A 156 -8.16 -20.40 7.08
CA ASP A 156 -8.16 -18.99 6.69
C ASP A 156 -9.55 -18.36 6.86
N LEU A 157 -9.70 -17.12 6.41
CA LEU A 157 -10.94 -16.36 6.54
C LEU A 157 -12.15 -17.07 5.88
N ILE A 158 -11.99 -17.68 4.71
CA ILE A 158 -13.11 -18.38 4.05
C ILE A 158 -13.50 -19.62 4.84
N THR A 159 -12.54 -20.32 5.45
CA THR A 159 -12.81 -21.45 6.33
C THR A 159 -13.74 -21.04 7.47
N VAL A 160 -13.56 -19.84 8.06
CA VAL A 160 -14.44 -19.31 9.12
C VAL A 160 -15.86 -19.05 8.59
N PHE A 161 -15.98 -18.43 7.40
CA PHE A 161 -17.29 -18.20 6.77
C PHE A 161 -18.05 -19.51 6.50
N GLU A 162 -17.35 -20.54 6.00
CA GLU A 162 -17.91 -21.88 5.81
C GLU A 162 -18.29 -22.53 7.16
N GLY A 163 -17.48 -22.31 8.19
CA GLY A 163 -17.74 -22.75 9.56
C GLY A 163 -19.06 -22.22 10.12
N VAL A 164 -19.40 -20.95 9.84
CA VAL A 164 -20.72 -20.38 10.21
C VAL A 164 -21.86 -21.17 9.55
N GLY A 165 -21.71 -21.52 8.26
CA GLY A 165 -22.67 -22.37 7.55
C GLY A 165 -22.77 -23.77 8.18
N ALA A 166 -21.63 -24.38 8.50
CA ALA A 166 -21.56 -25.70 9.13
C ALA A 166 -22.26 -25.74 10.50
N VAL A 167 -22.16 -24.68 11.30
CA VAL A 167 -22.89 -24.56 12.56
C VAL A 167 -24.40 -24.51 12.32
N LYS A 168 -24.86 -23.73 11.34
CA LYS A 168 -26.31 -23.65 11.01
C LYS A 168 -26.91 -24.99 10.61
N VAL A 169 -26.17 -25.82 9.89
CA VAL A 169 -26.60 -27.18 9.49
C VAL A 169 -26.21 -28.27 10.49
N LYS A 170 -25.79 -27.89 11.71
CA LYS A 170 -25.43 -28.81 12.81
C LYS A 170 -24.29 -29.78 12.49
N LYS A 171 -23.39 -29.43 11.56
CA LYS A 171 -22.16 -30.19 11.23
C LYS A 171 -20.93 -29.73 12.02
N MET A 172 -21.04 -28.61 12.72
CA MET A 172 -20.01 -28.03 13.57
C MET A 172 -20.69 -27.42 14.81
N THR A 173 -20.04 -27.47 15.96
CA THR A 173 -20.49 -26.80 17.18
C THR A 173 -20.01 -25.35 17.23
N ALA A 174 -20.69 -24.50 17.99
CA ALA A 174 -20.24 -23.11 18.20
C ALA A 174 -18.85 -23.04 18.85
N ALA A 175 -18.50 -24.00 19.71
CA ALA A 175 -17.18 -24.08 20.33
C ALA A 175 -16.08 -24.46 19.32
N GLU A 176 -16.36 -25.33 18.36
CA GLU A 176 -15.44 -25.62 17.25
C GLU A 176 -15.27 -24.42 16.33
N LEU A 177 -16.35 -23.71 16.02
CA LEU A 177 -16.28 -22.46 15.26
C LEU A 177 -15.42 -21.42 15.96
N LYS A 178 -15.53 -21.28 17.29
CA LYS A 178 -14.71 -20.34 18.05
C LYS A 178 -13.21 -20.69 17.98
N LYS A 179 -12.85 -21.98 18.08
CA LYS A 179 -11.46 -22.42 17.88
C LYS A 179 -10.94 -22.09 16.48
N LEU A 180 -11.80 -22.19 15.47
CA LEU A 180 -11.46 -21.83 14.09
C LEU A 180 -11.26 -20.32 13.94
N GLU A 181 -12.17 -19.51 14.50
CA GLU A 181 -12.07 -18.04 14.56
C GLU A 181 -10.74 -17.59 15.17
N ASP A 182 -10.32 -18.19 16.29
CA ASP A 182 -9.13 -17.78 17.04
C ASP A 182 -7.80 -18.07 16.31
N CYS A 183 -7.80 -18.92 15.26
CA CYS A 183 -6.56 -19.34 14.60
C CYS A 183 -6.51 -19.09 13.08
N ALA A 184 -7.64 -18.75 12.43
CA ALA A 184 -7.72 -18.60 10.98
C ALA A 184 -6.87 -17.46 10.40
N CYS A 185 -6.79 -16.34 11.11
CA CYS A 185 -6.06 -15.15 10.71
C CYS A 185 -4.94 -14.84 11.75
N PRO A 186 -3.79 -15.53 11.69
CA PRO A 186 -2.82 -15.56 12.78
C PRO A 186 -1.97 -14.29 12.94
N GLY A 187 -2.11 -13.29 12.06
CA GLY A 187 -1.29 -12.08 12.10
C GLY A 187 -1.64 -11.05 11.03
N CYS A 188 -0.78 -10.05 10.87
CA CYS A 188 -0.96 -8.96 9.91
C CYS A 188 -0.76 -9.40 8.45
N GLY A 189 -1.31 -8.61 7.54
CA GLY A 189 -1.21 -8.79 6.09
C GLY A 189 -2.57 -8.88 5.40
N SER A 190 -2.58 -8.83 4.06
CA SER A 190 -3.80 -9.10 3.29
C SER A 190 -4.26 -10.55 3.50
N CYS A 191 -5.52 -10.86 3.18
CA CYS A 191 -6.03 -12.23 3.25
C CYS A 191 -5.06 -13.23 2.60
N SER A 192 -4.87 -14.41 3.19
CA SER A 192 -3.86 -15.38 2.76
C SER A 192 -4.17 -16.06 1.40
N GLY A 193 -5.45 -16.10 1.00
CA GLY A 193 -5.89 -16.67 -0.28
C GLY A 193 -5.73 -15.73 -1.49
N MET A 194 -5.92 -16.26 -2.71
CA MET A 194 -5.91 -15.47 -3.96
C MET A 194 -7.23 -14.70 -4.19
N TYR A 195 -7.52 -13.78 -3.28
CA TYR A 195 -8.61 -12.80 -3.40
C TYR A 195 -8.11 -11.50 -4.05
N THR A 196 -8.96 -10.47 -4.10
CA THR A 196 -8.63 -9.20 -4.77
C THR A 196 -7.30 -8.63 -4.31
N ALA A 197 -7.02 -8.56 -3.00
CA ALA A 197 -5.77 -8.01 -2.50
C ALA A 197 -4.53 -8.70 -3.10
N ASN A 198 -4.43 -10.03 -3.01
CA ASN A 198 -3.26 -10.75 -3.51
C ASN A 198 -3.21 -10.77 -5.04
N SER A 199 -4.36 -10.93 -5.70
CA SER A 199 -4.44 -10.82 -7.16
C SER A 199 -3.97 -9.46 -7.65
N MET A 200 -4.41 -8.36 -7.02
CA MET A 200 -4.02 -7.02 -7.41
C MET A 200 -2.57 -6.70 -7.05
N ASN A 201 -2.02 -7.25 -5.96
CA ASN A 201 -0.59 -7.14 -5.69
C ASN A 201 0.24 -7.90 -6.76
N CYS A 202 -0.17 -9.10 -7.16
CA CYS A 202 0.46 -9.83 -8.27
C CYS A 202 0.34 -9.08 -9.61
N VAL A 203 -0.83 -8.50 -9.91
CA VAL A 203 -1.03 -7.62 -11.08
C VAL A 203 -0.10 -6.40 -11.01
N THR A 204 0.07 -5.79 -9.84
CA THR A 204 0.99 -4.65 -9.66
C THR A 204 2.43 -5.03 -10.01
N GLU A 205 2.86 -6.23 -9.64
CA GLU A 205 4.16 -6.79 -10.00
C GLU A 205 4.25 -7.11 -11.51
N ALA A 206 3.23 -7.77 -12.08
CA ALA A 206 3.16 -8.13 -13.50
C ALA A 206 3.13 -6.92 -14.45
N LEU A 207 2.48 -5.82 -14.01
CA LEU A 207 2.51 -4.53 -14.72
C LEU A 207 3.91 -3.89 -14.69
N GLY A 208 4.78 -4.29 -13.77
CA GLY A 208 6.12 -3.71 -13.58
C GLY A 208 6.17 -2.49 -12.66
N LEU A 209 5.10 -2.21 -11.92
CA LEU A 209 5.04 -1.10 -10.97
C LEU A 209 5.54 -1.48 -9.57
N GLY A 210 5.51 -2.77 -9.22
CA GLY A 210 6.15 -3.35 -8.04
C GLY A 210 7.49 -4.00 -8.37
N LEU A 211 8.39 -4.06 -7.40
CA LEU A 211 9.60 -4.90 -7.50
C LEU A 211 9.24 -6.39 -7.42
N PRO A 212 10.07 -7.30 -7.95
CA PRO A 212 9.88 -8.74 -7.78
C PRO A 212 9.73 -9.12 -6.30
N GLY A 213 8.69 -9.90 -5.99
CA GLY A 213 8.32 -10.24 -4.61
C GLY A 213 7.31 -9.28 -3.97
N HIS A 214 6.89 -8.23 -4.67
CA HIS A 214 5.82 -7.32 -4.24
C HIS A 214 4.56 -8.12 -3.88
N GLY A 215 4.09 -9.02 -4.74
CA GLY A 215 2.87 -9.80 -4.52
C GLY A 215 3.01 -10.99 -3.58
N THR A 216 4.22 -11.53 -3.43
CA THR A 216 4.40 -12.90 -2.93
C THR A 216 5.10 -13.01 -1.58
N ILE A 217 5.88 -12.01 -1.16
CA ILE A 217 6.58 -12.06 0.13
C ILE A 217 5.59 -11.81 1.29
N PRO A 218 5.39 -12.74 2.23
CA PRO A 218 4.49 -12.52 3.37
C PRO A 218 4.87 -11.32 4.24
N ALA A 219 3.86 -10.71 4.87
CA ALA A 219 3.98 -9.47 5.63
C ALA A 219 5.02 -9.54 6.76
N VAL A 220 5.11 -10.68 7.43
CA VAL A 220 5.95 -10.89 8.62
C VAL A 220 7.42 -11.23 8.31
N LEU A 221 7.78 -11.43 7.04
CA LEU A 221 9.15 -11.85 6.70
C LEU A 221 10.10 -10.66 6.62
N ALA A 222 11.33 -10.84 7.11
CA ALA A 222 12.40 -9.85 6.99
C ALA A 222 12.70 -9.42 5.54
N SER A 223 12.40 -10.28 4.55
CA SER A 223 12.51 -9.93 3.14
C SER A 223 11.55 -8.81 2.72
N ARG A 224 10.39 -8.66 3.38
CA ARG A 224 9.44 -7.56 3.15
C ARG A 224 10.05 -6.21 3.51
N HIS A 225 10.70 -6.14 4.67
CA HIS A 225 11.42 -4.96 5.13
C HIS A 225 12.59 -4.58 4.21
N ARG A 226 13.34 -5.58 3.71
CA ARG A 226 14.40 -5.33 2.70
C ARG A 226 13.81 -4.81 1.38
N LEU A 227 12.72 -5.41 0.91
CA LEU A 227 12.04 -4.99 -0.32
C LEU A 227 11.53 -3.54 -0.21
N ALA A 228 11.00 -3.14 0.95
CA ALA A 228 10.55 -1.78 1.22
C ALA A 228 11.69 -0.74 1.13
N LYS A 229 12.85 -1.03 1.74
CA LYS A 229 14.05 -0.18 1.59
C LYS A 229 14.50 -0.09 0.14
N HIS A 230 14.51 -1.22 -0.57
CA HIS A 230 14.86 -1.23 -2.00
C HIS A 230 13.86 -0.46 -2.86
N ALA A 231 12.56 -0.48 -2.54
CA ALA A 231 11.57 0.34 -3.23
C ALA A 231 11.84 1.84 -3.02
N GLY A 232 12.15 2.24 -1.78
CA GLY A 232 12.55 3.61 -1.44
C GLY A 232 13.85 4.07 -2.13
N MET A 233 14.80 3.16 -2.38
CA MET A 233 15.98 3.48 -3.19
C MET A 233 15.63 3.57 -4.68
N LYS A 234 14.81 2.62 -5.17
CA LYS A 234 14.46 2.50 -6.59
C LYS A 234 13.66 3.68 -7.11
N ILE A 235 12.81 4.30 -6.29
CA ILE A 235 12.05 5.48 -6.72
C ILE A 235 12.97 6.64 -7.12
N MET A 236 14.14 6.77 -6.47
CA MET A 236 15.13 7.79 -6.82
C MET A 236 15.76 7.52 -8.18
N ASP A 237 16.00 6.25 -8.53
CA ASP A 237 16.45 5.86 -9.87
C ASP A 237 15.41 6.17 -10.94
N LEU A 238 14.13 5.85 -10.68
CA LEU A 238 13.03 6.12 -11.60
C LEU A 238 12.88 7.63 -11.83
N LEU A 239 12.97 8.43 -10.76
CA LEU A 239 12.98 9.89 -10.84
C LEU A 239 14.13 10.40 -11.70
N LYS A 240 15.36 9.93 -11.46
CA LYS A 240 16.54 10.32 -12.24
C LYS A 240 16.40 9.99 -13.72
N LYS A 241 15.83 8.81 -14.04
CA LYS A 241 15.57 8.34 -15.40
C LYS A 241 14.29 8.92 -16.01
N LYS A 242 13.50 9.67 -15.23
CA LYS A 242 12.18 10.21 -15.61
C LYS A 242 11.19 9.14 -16.08
N ILE A 243 11.30 7.92 -15.55
CA ILE A 243 10.39 6.82 -15.85
C ILE A 243 9.10 7.02 -15.05
N LYS A 244 7.96 7.01 -15.73
CA LYS A 244 6.64 7.26 -15.16
C LYS A 244 5.73 6.04 -15.31
N PRO A 245 4.63 5.95 -14.55
CA PRO A 245 3.67 4.84 -14.64
C PRO A 245 3.17 4.55 -16.05
N ARG A 246 2.90 5.56 -16.88
CA ARG A 246 2.43 5.33 -18.26
C ARG A 246 3.51 4.84 -19.23
N ASP A 247 4.78 5.02 -18.89
CA ASP A 247 5.89 4.44 -19.65
C ASP A 247 6.02 2.92 -19.37
N ILE A 248 5.53 2.48 -18.21
CA ILE A 248 5.57 1.09 -17.74
C ILE A 248 4.28 0.35 -18.15
N CYS A 249 3.11 0.92 -17.82
CA CYS A 249 1.79 0.34 -18.05
C CYS A 249 1.32 0.48 -19.50
N THR A 250 2.08 -0.11 -20.42
CA THR A 250 1.74 -0.24 -21.83
C THR A 250 0.70 -1.33 -22.05
N LEU A 251 0.12 -1.40 -23.26
CA LEU A 251 -0.78 -2.51 -23.62
C LEU A 251 -0.12 -3.89 -23.42
N ALA A 252 1.19 -4.01 -23.68
CA ALA A 252 1.92 -5.25 -23.44
C ALA A 252 2.01 -5.60 -21.95
N ALA A 253 2.23 -4.61 -21.09
CA ALA A 253 2.22 -4.81 -19.64
C ALA A 253 0.83 -5.25 -19.13
N PHE A 254 -0.25 -4.64 -19.65
CA PHE A 254 -1.61 -5.10 -19.34
C PHE A 254 -1.88 -6.53 -19.82
N LYS A 255 -1.35 -6.93 -20.99
CA LYS A 255 -1.43 -8.33 -21.45
C LYS A 255 -0.66 -9.29 -20.56
N ASN A 256 0.47 -8.88 -19.97
CA ASN A 256 1.20 -9.70 -19.00
C ASN A 256 0.43 -9.88 -17.68
N ALA A 257 -0.43 -8.91 -17.34
CA ALA A 257 -1.19 -8.92 -16.09
C ALA A 257 -2.53 -9.70 -16.19
N ILE A 258 -3.01 -9.97 -17.41
CA ILE A 258 -4.20 -10.78 -17.70
C ILE A 258 -3.81 -12.24 -17.81
#